data_AF-A0A4Y2NQD4-F1
#
_entry.id   AF-A0A4Y2NQD4-F1
#
_cell.length_a   1.000
_cell.length_b   1.000
_cell.length_c   1.000
_cell.angle_alpha   90.00
_cell.angle_beta   90.00
_cell.angle_gamma   90.00
#
_symmetry.space_group_name_H-M   'P 1'
#
loop_
_entity.id
_entity.type
_entity.pdbx_description
1 polymer ?
#
loop_
_entity_poly.entity_id
_entity_poly.type
_entity_poly.pdbx_seq_one_letter_code
_entity_poly.pdbx_strand_id
1 'polypeptide(L)'
;MPVIKQRDTNEDCARTLASTENKLAEDANASFTEEKSVVDRSPTKQEKRKVALIADNCTAHCTVDGLKSIEFVFLPPNSMCLLQPLDQGIIQNFKATYRKLLVQDMISAIDRKEQLQVSVLNAVFYIDQSWNMVSQKTIANCFRHAGFHSSPESKELSEDTDEDLPLT
;
A
#
# COMPACT_ATOMS: atom_id res chain seq x y z
N MET A 1 -55.59 11.62 28.04
CA MET A 1 -54.15 11.60 28.36
C MET A 1 -53.40 11.31 27.07
N PRO A 2 -52.51 12.17 26.55
CA PRO A 2 -51.71 11.82 25.38
C PRO A 2 -50.44 11.08 25.82
N VAL A 3 -50.23 9.90 25.24
CA VAL A 3 -49.01 9.10 25.40
C VAL A 3 -47.92 9.74 24.54
N ILE A 4 -46.90 10.30 25.18
CA ILE A 4 -45.69 10.76 24.50
C ILE A 4 -44.92 9.51 24.07
N LYS A 5 -44.89 9.21 22.77
CA LYS A 5 -43.96 8.21 22.23
C LYS A 5 -42.54 8.77 22.40
N GLN A 6 -41.76 8.15 23.28
CA GLN A 6 -40.32 8.42 23.33
C GLN A 6 -39.73 8.01 21.97
N ARG A 7 -39.02 8.94 21.30
CA ARG A 7 -38.17 8.58 20.16
C ARG A 7 -37.00 7.77 20.73
N ASP A 8 -36.83 6.57 20.23
CA ASP A 8 -35.69 5.72 20.57
C ASP A 8 -34.41 6.32 19.98
N THR A 9 -33.74 7.15 20.77
CA THR A 9 -32.45 7.79 20.45
C THR A 9 -31.35 6.78 20.10
N ASN A 10 -31.52 5.52 20.49
CA ASN A 10 -30.60 4.42 20.16
C ASN A 10 -30.71 3.99 18.69
N GLU A 11 -31.91 4.03 18.10
CA GLU A 11 -32.14 3.65 16.71
C GLU A 11 -31.63 4.72 15.73
N ASP A 12 -31.73 6.00 16.10
CA ASP A 12 -31.16 7.11 15.36
C ASP A 12 -29.61 7.11 15.42
N CYS A 13 -29.02 6.71 16.55
CA CYS A 13 -27.56 6.57 16.71
C CYS A 13 -27.01 5.43 15.84
N ALA A 14 -27.66 4.25 15.85
CA ALA A 14 -27.28 3.12 15.00
C ALA A 14 -27.41 3.42 13.50
N ARG A 15 -28.49 4.12 13.08
CA ARG A 15 -28.65 4.57 11.69
C ARG A 15 -27.59 5.59 11.27
N THR A 16 -27.20 6.48 12.18
CA THR A 16 -26.14 7.46 11.91
C THR A 16 -24.78 6.78 11.76
N LEU A 17 -24.44 5.86 12.67
CA LEU A 17 -23.19 5.09 12.61
C LEU A 17 -23.09 4.27 11.31
N ALA A 18 -24.14 3.52 10.96
CA ALA A 18 -24.18 2.77 9.69
C ALA A 18 -24.09 3.69 8.45
N SER A 19 -24.70 4.87 8.50
CA SER A 19 -24.59 5.87 7.43
C SER A 19 -23.18 6.44 7.31
N THR A 20 -22.48 6.64 8.42
CA THR A 20 -21.08 7.13 8.40
C THR A 20 -20.11 6.07 7.92
N GLU A 21 -20.28 4.81 8.32
CA GLU A 21 -19.46 3.69 7.86
C GLU A 21 -19.62 3.47 6.35
N ASN A 22 -20.86 3.52 5.85
CA ASN A 22 -21.12 3.46 4.41
C ASN A 22 -20.50 4.64 3.66
N LYS A 23 -20.56 5.86 4.22
CA LYS A 23 -19.97 7.05 3.58
C LYS A 23 -18.44 6.96 3.51
N LEU A 24 -17.78 6.55 4.59
CA LEU A 24 -16.34 6.31 4.63
C LEU A 24 -15.90 5.25 3.61
N ALA A 25 -16.68 4.18 3.46
CA ALA A 25 -16.43 3.16 2.45
C ALA A 25 -16.63 3.68 1.02
N GLU A 26 -17.66 4.49 0.77
CA GLU A 26 -17.90 5.15 -0.52
C GLU A 26 -16.74 6.09 -0.91
N ASP A 27 -16.26 6.92 0.03
CA ASP A 27 -15.17 7.87 -0.22
C ASP A 27 -13.84 7.15 -0.49
N ALA A 28 -13.55 6.06 0.23
CA ALA A 28 -12.38 5.22 -0.04
C ALA A 28 -12.44 4.53 -1.41
N ASN A 29 -13.61 4.00 -1.79
CA ASN A 29 -13.85 3.40 -3.09
C ASN A 29 -13.64 4.41 -4.24
N ALA A 30 -14.11 5.66 -4.06
CA ALA A 30 -13.95 6.73 -5.04
C ALA A 30 -12.47 7.08 -5.26
N SER A 31 -11.70 7.26 -4.18
CA SER A 31 -10.27 7.53 -4.26
C SER A 31 -9.51 6.40 -4.97
N PHE A 32 -9.83 5.15 -4.65
CA PHE A 32 -9.17 3.98 -5.25
C PHE A 32 -9.52 3.82 -6.74
N THR A 33 -10.73 4.18 -7.15
CA THR A 33 -11.17 4.18 -8.55
C THR A 33 -10.39 5.22 -9.38
N GLU A 34 -10.15 6.39 -8.80
CA GLU A 34 -9.38 7.44 -9.45
C GLU A 34 -7.92 7.01 -9.64
N GLU A 35 -7.29 6.44 -8.61
CA GLU A 35 -5.93 5.92 -8.69
C GLU A 35 -5.78 4.85 -9.79
N LYS A 36 -6.69 3.87 -9.87
CA LYS A 36 -6.69 2.87 -10.95
C LYS A 36 -6.74 3.50 -12.33
N SER A 37 -7.60 4.52 -12.49
CA SER A 37 -7.74 5.26 -13.75
C SER A 37 -6.48 6.05 -14.11
N VAL A 38 -5.78 6.59 -13.11
CA VAL A 38 -4.48 7.27 -13.29
C VAL A 38 -3.42 6.26 -13.74
N VAL A 39 -3.33 5.09 -13.11
CA VAL A 39 -2.38 4.05 -13.50
C VAL A 39 -2.66 3.52 -14.91
N ASP A 40 -3.93 3.35 -15.32
CA ASP A 40 -4.28 2.91 -16.70
C ASP A 40 -3.91 3.94 -17.78
N ARG A 41 -3.80 5.22 -17.39
CA ARG A 41 -3.35 6.33 -18.26
C ARG A 41 -1.83 6.55 -18.25
N SER A 42 -1.11 5.91 -17.33
CA SER A 42 0.35 6.04 -17.13
C SER A 42 1.15 5.30 -18.23
N PRO A 43 2.51 5.29 -18.25
CA PRO A 43 3.31 4.89 -19.41
C PRO A 43 3.11 3.43 -19.88
N THR A 44 2.39 2.59 -19.12
CA THR A 44 1.90 1.27 -19.55
C THR A 44 1.13 1.33 -20.87
N LYS A 45 0.42 2.44 -21.13
CA LYS A 45 -0.30 2.69 -22.38
C LYS A 45 0.63 3.00 -23.57
N GLN A 46 1.78 3.62 -23.33
CA GLN A 46 2.76 3.95 -24.38
C GLN A 46 3.48 2.70 -24.89
N GLU A 47 3.64 1.68 -24.05
CA GLU A 47 4.34 0.43 -24.41
C GLU A 47 3.43 -0.65 -25.03
N LYS A 48 2.13 -0.41 -25.19
CA LYS A 48 1.11 -1.43 -25.62
C LYS A 48 1.16 -2.74 -24.80
N ARG A 49 1.57 -2.67 -23.53
CA ARG A 49 1.62 -3.83 -22.64
C ARG A 49 0.36 -3.87 -21.79
N LYS A 50 -0.20 -5.07 -21.63
CA LYS A 50 -1.22 -5.33 -20.61
C LYS A 50 -0.51 -5.63 -19.29
N VAL A 51 -0.97 -5.00 -18.21
CA VAL A 51 -0.39 -5.16 -16.87
C VAL A 51 -1.47 -5.68 -15.93
N ALA A 52 -1.12 -6.66 -15.09
CA ALA A 52 -2.01 -7.11 -14.02
C ALA A 52 -1.73 -6.30 -12.74
N LEU A 53 -2.76 -5.65 -12.20
CA LEU A 53 -2.73 -5.03 -10.88
C LEU A 53 -3.33 -5.99 -9.87
N ILE A 54 -2.49 -6.48 -8.96
CA ILE A 54 -2.87 -7.50 -7.96
C ILE A 54 -3.27 -6.81 -6.66
N ALA A 55 -4.42 -7.19 -6.09
CA ALA A 55 -4.92 -6.64 -4.83
C ALA A 55 -5.44 -7.72 -3.88
N ASP A 56 -5.53 -7.38 -2.59
CA ASP A 56 -6.26 -8.21 -1.62
C ASP A 56 -7.77 -8.08 -1.83
N ASN A 57 -8.54 -8.87 -1.07
CA ASN A 57 -10.00 -8.86 -1.13
C ASN A 57 -10.62 -7.84 -0.15
N CYS A 58 -9.98 -6.68 0.05
CA CYS A 58 -10.53 -5.60 0.87
C CYS A 58 -11.83 -5.05 0.24
N THR A 59 -12.83 -4.77 1.08
CA THR A 59 -14.14 -4.24 0.63
C THR A 59 -14.06 -2.87 -0.03
N ALA A 60 -12.97 -2.12 0.20
CA ALA A 60 -12.66 -0.85 -0.47
C ALA A 60 -12.06 -1.03 -1.88
N HIS A 61 -11.76 -2.26 -2.28
CA HIS A 61 -11.24 -2.57 -3.62
C HIS A 61 -12.40 -2.98 -4.53
N CYS A 62 -13.16 -2.00 -5.02
CA CYS A 62 -14.18 -2.23 -6.04
C CYS A 62 -13.55 -2.45 -7.43
N THR A 63 -14.15 -3.33 -8.24
CA THR A 63 -13.76 -3.51 -9.65
C THR A 63 -14.16 -2.26 -10.45
N VAL A 64 -13.29 -1.84 -11.36
CA VAL A 64 -13.55 -0.69 -12.25
C VAL A 64 -13.64 -1.21 -13.68
N ASP A 65 -14.80 -1.01 -14.31
CA ASP A 65 -15.03 -1.41 -15.69
C ASP A 65 -14.36 -0.44 -16.68
N GLY A 66 -14.02 -0.93 -17.86
CA GLY A 66 -13.54 -0.11 -18.98
C GLY A 66 -12.05 0.26 -18.98
N LEU A 67 -11.24 -0.36 -18.11
CA LEU A 67 -9.78 -0.29 -18.16
C LEU A 67 -9.26 -0.97 -19.44
N LYS A 68 -8.27 -0.38 -20.11
CA LYS A 68 -7.79 -0.86 -21.43
C LYS A 68 -6.44 -1.54 -21.36
N SER A 69 -5.57 -1.07 -20.47
CA SER A 69 -4.19 -1.50 -20.32
C SER A 69 -3.96 -2.29 -19.03
N ILE A 70 -4.84 -2.15 -18.04
CA ILE A 70 -4.74 -2.82 -16.75
C ILE A 70 -5.85 -3.85 -16.58
N GLU A 71 -5.45 -5.05 -16.14
CA GLU A 71 -6.35 -6.07 -15.62
C GLU A 71 -6.24 -6.10 -14.10
N PHE A 72 -7.37 -5.99 -13.40
CA PHE A 72 -7.39 -6.04 -11.94
C PHE A 72 -7.63 -7.47 -11.46
N VAL A 73 -6.69 -8.02 -10.70
CA VAL A 73 -6.71 -9.41 -10.23
C VAL A 73 -6.74 -9.44 -8.71
N PHE A 74 -7.79 -10.03 -8.15
CA PHE A 74 -7.89 -10.25 -6.71
C PHE A 74 -7.18 -11.54 -6.32
N LEU A 75 -6.43 -11.50 -5.23
CA LEU A 75 -5.93 -12.71 -4.59
C LEU A 75 -7.09 -13.54 -4.00
N PRO A 76 -6.91 -14.86 -3.84
CA PRO A 76 -7.92 -15.70 -3.21
C PRO A 76 -8.34 -15.17 -1.82
N PRO A 77 -9.61 -15.32 -1.41
CA PRO A 77 -10.06 -14.93 -0.09
C PRO A 77 -9.25 -15.66 1.00
N ASN A 78 -8.93 -14.97 2.09
CA ASN A 78 -8.10 -15.49 3.19
C ASN A 78 -6.68 -15.94 2.77
N SER A 79 -6.18 -15.44 1.63
CA SER A 79 -4.76 -15.52 1.34
C SER A 79 -4.02 -14.71 2.39
N MET A 80 -3.50 -15.39 3.40
CA MET A 80 -2.55 -14.82 4.35
C MET A 80 -1.43 -14.11 3.58
N CYS A 81 -0.70 -13.21 4.25
CA CYS A 81 0.47 -12.45 3.77
C CYS A 81 1.43 -13.20 2.80
N LEU A 82 1.40 -14.53 2.80
CA LEU A 82 2.06 -15.44 1.86
C LEU A 82 1.98 -15.04 0.38
N LEU A 83 0.81 -14.64 -0.14
CA LEU A 83 0.64 -14.36 -1.58
C LEU A 83 0.73 -12.87 -1.95
N GLN A 84 0.83 -12.00 -0.96
CA GLN A 84 0.91 -10.54 -1.14
C GLN A 84 2.38 -10.13 -1.22
N PRO A 85 2.92 -9.71 -2.40
CA PRO A 85 4.33 -9.32 -2.50
C PRO A 85 4.71 -8.15 -1.57
N LEU A 86 3.75 -7.26 -1.29
CA LEU A 86 3.95 -6.16 -0.34
C LEU A 86 4.27 -6.67 1.08
N ASP A 87 3.61 -7.75 1.49
CA ASP A 87 3.83 -8.41 2.77
C ASP A 87 5.04 -9.36 2.79
N GLN A 88 5.59 -9.70 1.61
CA GLN A 88 6.81 -10.52 1.48
C GLN A 88 8.12 -9.76 1.73
N GLY A 89 8.05 -8.58 2.35
CA GLY A 89 9.23 -7.83 2.79
C GLY A 89 9.35 -6.42 2.22
N ILE A 90 8.55 -6.03 1.23
CA ILE A 90 8.57 -4.65 0.68
C ILE A 90 8.16 -3.66 1.77
N ILE A 91 7.03 -3.89 2.45
CA ILE A 91 6.55 -3.03 3.55
C ILE A 91 7.56 -3.01 4.70
N GLN A 92 8.16 -4.15 5.02
CA GLN A 92 9.16 -4.25 6.08
C GLN A 92 10.40 -3.41 5.75
N ASN A 93 10.94 -3.56 4.54
CA ASN A 93 12.10 -2.82 4.06
C ASN A 93 11.85 -1.32 4.06
N PHE A 94 10.69 -0.89 3.52
CA PHE A 94 10.25 0.50 3.54
C PHE A 94 10.19 1.07 4.96
N LYS A 95 9.51 0.36 5.89
CA LYS A 95 9.38 0.79 7.30
C LYS A 95 10.73 0.85 8.02
N ALA A 96 11.62 -0.10 7.74
CA ALA A 96 12.97 -0.10 8.31
C ALA A 96 13.77 1.12 7.86
N THR A 97 13.72 1.44 6.57
CA THR A 97 14.38 2.63 6.02
C THR A 97 13.80 3.91 6.58
N TYR A 98 12.48 4.03 6.65
CA TYR A 98 11.82 5.21 7.25
C TYR A 98 12.29 5.44 8.68
N ARG A 99 12.32 4.39 9.50
CA ARG A 99 12.79 4.47 10.89
C ARG A 99 14.27 4.83 10.96
N LYS A 100 15.10 4.30 10.06
CA LYS A 100 16.52 4.63 9.99
C LYS A 100 16.73 6.13 9.75
N LEU A 101 16.04 6.71 8.77
CA LEU A 101 16.10 8.16 8.47
C LEU A 101 15.64 8.99 9.66
N LEU A 102 14.52 8.61 10.28
CA LEU A 102 14.00 9.28 11.47
C LEU A 102 14.99 9.27 12.64
N VAL A 103 15.63 8.12 12.89
CA VAL A 103 16.63 7.98 13.95
C VAL A 103 17.89 8.79 13.65
N GLN A 104 18.33 8.86 12.39
CA GLN A 104 19.46 9.70 12.00
C GLN A 104 19.21 11.19 12.26
N ASP A 105 18.01 11.67 11.95
CA ASP A 105 17.62 13.05 12.24
C ASP A 105 17.47 13.28 13.75
N MET A 106 17.00 12.29 14.49
CA MET A 106 16.93 12.35 15.95
C MET A 106 18.32 12.47 16.59
N ILE A 107 19.29 11.66 16.14
CA ILE A 107 20.68 11.74 16.58
C ILE A 107 21.25 13.13 16.27
N SER A 108 21.03 13.61 15.05
CA SER A 108 21.50 14.93 14.62
C SER A 108 20.91 16.07 15.46
N ALA A 109 19.64 15.96 15.87
CA ALA A 109 19.01 16.94 16.76
C ALA A 109 19.63 16.88 18.18
N ILE A 110 19.88 15.67 18.71
CA ILE A 110 20.54 15.48 20.00
C ILE A 110 21.94 16.12 20.01
N ASP A 111 22.72 15.93 18.95
CA ASP A 111 24.06 16.51 18.81
C ASP A 111 24.02 18.05 18.82
N ARG A 112 22.96 18.64 18.26
CA ARG A 112 22.68 20.08 18.31
C ARG A 112 22.02 20.54 19.62
N LYS A 113 21.71 19.62 20.54
CA LYS A 113 20.96 19.86 21.78
C LYS A 113 19.54 20.41 21.54
N GLU A 114 18.93 19.97 20.46
CA GLU A 114 17.57 20.32 20.05
C GLU A 114 16.63 19.13 20.25
N GLN A 115 15.32 19.40 20.31
CA GLN A 115 14.31 18.35 20.20
C GLN A 115 13.90 18.19 18.73
N LEU A 116 13.89 16.95 18.25
CA LEU A 116 13.38 16.65 16.91
C LEU A 116 11.87 16.92 16.87
N GLN A 117 11.46 17.81 15.95
CA GLN A 117 10.06 18.05 15.61
C GLN A 117 9.82 17.53 14.19
N VAL A 118 9.07 16.44 14.07
CA VAL A 118 8.74 15.84 12.78
C VAL A 118 7.46 16.48 12.27
N SER A 119 7.59 17.35 11.27
CA SER A 119 6.43 17.89 10.55
C SER A 119 5.87 16.89 9.54
N VAL A 120 4.66 17.13 9.04
CA VAL A 120 4.09 16.36 7.92
C VAL A 120 4.99 16.42 6.69
N LEU A 121 5.61 17.57 6.41
CA LEU A 121 6.56 17.72 5.31
C LEU A 121 7.78 16.80 5.47
N ASN A 122 8.32 16.70 6.69
CA ASN A 122 9.42 15.76 6.98
C ASN A 122 8.98 14.32 6.75
N ALA A 123 7.78 13.95 7.19
CA ALA A 123 7.23 12.61 6.99
C ALA A 123 7.10 12.27 5.49
N VAL A 124 6.65 13.22 4.65
CA VAL A 124 6.59 13.06 3.19
C VAL A 124 7.98 12.85 2.60
N PHE A 125 8.99 13.61 3.03
CA PHE A 125 10.38 13.41 2.59
C PHE A 125 10.94 12.05 3.01
N TYR A 126 10.62 11.57 4.22
CA TYR A 126 11.03 10.23 4.65
C TYR A 126 10.34 9.14 3.84
N ILE A 127 9.05 9.31 3.50
CA ILE A 127 8.32 8.37 2.64
C ILE A 127 8.98 8.28 1.26
N ASP A 128 9.24 9.41 0.62
CA ASP A 128 9.88 9.46 -0.71
C ASP A 128 11.26 8.78 -0.70
N GLN A 129 12.12 9.17 0.25
CA GLN A 129 13.45 8.56 0.38
C GLN A 129 13.38 7.07 0.70
N SER A 130 12.47 6.66 1.60
CA SER A 130 12.31 5.25 1.97
C SER A 130 11.88 4.40 0.80
N TRP A 131 10.97 4.91 -0.04
CA TRP A 131 10.54 4.22 -1.24
C TRP A 131 11.68 4.09 -2.26
N ASN A 132 12.43 5.17 -2.50
CA ASN A 132 13.57 5.16 -3.42
C ASN A 132 14.71 4.24 -2.98
N MET A 133 14.77 3.88 -1.69
CA MET A 133 15.74 2.91 -1.16
C MET A 133 15.27 1.45 -1.24
N VAL A 134 13.99 1.18 -1.52
CA VAL A 134 13.53 -0.19 -1.78
C VAL A 134 14.08 -0.62 -3.15
N SER A 135 15.06 -1.53 -3.15
CA SER A 135 15.72 -1.93 -4.39
C SER A 135 14.80 -2.77 -5.30
N GLN A 136 15.01 -2.67 -6.61
CA GLN A 136 14.33 -3.53 -7.58
C GLN A 136 14.58 -5.03 -7.31
N LYS A 137 15.77 -5.39 -6.82
CA LYS A 137 16.11 -6.76 -6.39
C LYS A 137 15.24 -7.22 -5.23
N THR A 138 15.04 -6.36 -4.22
CA THR A 138 14.12 -6.63 -3.10
C THR A 138 12.71 -6.86 -3.61
N ILE A 139 12.19 -5.97 -4.46
CA ILE A 139 10.85 -6.12 -5.05
C ILE A 139 10.75 -7.45 -5.81
N ALA A 140 11.67 -7.74 -6.72
CA ALA A 140 11.66 -8.98 -7.50
C ALA A 140 11.71 -10.23 -6.61
N ASN A 141 12.50 -10.20 -5.53
CA ASN A 141 12.56 -11.29 -4.56
C ASN A 141 11.24 -11.47 -3.83
N CYS A 142 10.61 -10.39 -3.35
CA CYS A 142 9.32 -10.44 -2.67
C CYS A 142 8.22 -11.01 -3.58
N PHE A 143 8.20 -10.64 -4.87
CA PHE A 143 7.31 -11.24 -5.86
C PHE A 143 7.59 -12.74 -6.04
N ARG A 144 8.86 -13.15 -6.12
CA ARG A 144 9.24 -14.55 -6.21
C ARG A 144 8.83 -15.37 -4.98
N HIS A 145 8.96 -14.79 -3.78
CA HIS A 145 8.51 -15.41 -2.53
C HIS A 145 6.98 -15.54 -2.47
N ALA A 146 6.25 -14.59 -3.04
CA ALA A 146 4.79 -14.67 -3.21
C ALA A 146 4.34 -15.65 -4.32
N GLY A 147 5.26 -16.36 -4.96
CA GLY A 147 4.96 -17.36 -6.00
C GLY A 147 4.93 -16.83 -7.43
N PHE A 148 5.33 -15.58 -7.66
CA PHE A 148 5.44 -15.02 -9.01
C PHE A 148 6.80 -15.38 -9.62
N HIS A 149 6.78 -16.23 -10.64
CA HIS A 149 7.99 -16.65 -11.35
C HIS A 149 8.05 -16.03 -12.73
N SER A 150 9.20 -15.45 -13.09
CA SER A 150 9.47 -15.06 -14.46
C SER A 150 9.62 -16.31 -15.33
N SER A 151 8.95 -16.34 -16.47
CA SER A 151 9.22 -17.32 -17.52
C SER A 151 10.71 -17.28 -17.90
N PRO A 152 11.37 -18.41 -18.20
CA PRO A 152 12.81 -18.46 -18.48
C PRO A 152 13.30 -17.67 -19.72
N GLU A 153 12.43 -16.96 -20.44
CA GLU A 153 12.80 -16.17 -21.63
C GLU A 153 13.49 -14.82 -21.33
N SER A 154 13.70 -14.43 -20.07
CA SER A 154 14.37 -13.17 -19.71
C SER A 154 15.39 -13.33 -18.59
N LYS A 155 16.52 -14.01 -18.84
CA LYS A 155 17.66 -14.06 -17.93
C LYS A 155 18.90 -13.41 -18.54
N GLU A 156 19.07 -12.13 -18.27
CA GLU A 156 20.35 -11.41 -18.35
C GLU A 156 20.30 -10.36 -17.22
N LEU A 157 20.80 -10.69 -16.02
CA LEU A 157 21.32 -9.72 -15.04
C LEU A 157 21.95 -10.48 -13.86
N SER A 158 23.27 -10.58 -13.96
CA SER A 158 24.32 -10.86 -12.98
C SER A 158 23.92 -11.26 -11.55
N GLU A 159 24.31 -12.49 -11.20
CA GLU A 159 24.60 -12.90 -9.83
C GLU A 159 25.77 -12.04 -9.30
N ASP A 160 25.47 -11.14 -8.37
CA ASP A 160 26.44 -10.70 -7.37
C ASP A 160 25.89 -11.12 -6.01
N THR A 161 26.58 -12.12 -5.45
CA THR A 161 26.60 -12.47 -4.05
C THR A 161 27.26 -11.33 -3.29
N ASP A 162 26.58 -10.77 -2.29
CA ASP A 162 27.25 -10.22 -1.11
C ASP A 162 26.26 -10.11 0.07
N GLU A 163 26.55 -10.94 1.07
CA GLU A 163 26.35 -10.80 2.52
C GLU A 163 24.97 -10.40 3.07
N ASP A 164 24.29 -11.42 3.61
CA ASP A 164 23.21 -11.33 4.60
C ASP A 164 23.58 -10.41 5.77
N LEU A 165 22.81 -9.35 6.00
CA LEU A 165 22.65 -8.80 7.34
C LEU A 165 21.55 -9.61 8.05
N PRO A 166 21.81 -10.21 9.22
CA PRO A 166 20.88 -11.14 9.84
C PRO A 166 19.61 -10.41 10.27
N LEU A 167 18.46 -10.99 9.91
CA LEU A 167 17.17 -10.67 10.53
C LEU A 167 17.13 -11.28 11.94
N THR A 168 17.34 -10.44 12.94
CA THR A 168 16.82 -10.65 14.31
C THR A 168 15.97 -9.47 14.69
#